data_AF-A0A932N3U2-F1
#
_entry.id   AF-A0A932N3U2-F1
#
_cell.length_a   1.000
_cell.length_b   1.000
_cell.length_c   1.000
_cell.angle_alpha   90.00
_cell.angle_beta   90.00
_cell.angle_gamma   90.00
#
_symmetry.space_group_name_H-M   'P 1'
#
loop_
_entity.id
_entity.type
_entity.pdbx_description
1 polymer ?
#
loop_
_entity_poly.entity_id
_entity_poly.type
_entity_poly.pdbx_seq_one_letter_code
_entity_poly.pdbx_strand_id
1 'polypeptide(L)'
;MRSGEIKALTGLRIVAALWVVLFHFRPLLEQAAPGFRSALAPVLNCGAQGVDLFFILSGFVLTWNYLESMGKTWSARSTVRFLWLRLARVWPVYLVTMHLAVLFVVFTLYVGHIPTEDLSSYNAISYVRQLFLVQLWFQPFFDGSSWDGPAWSISAEWLAYLLFGVLILVIFRVAQVTRARSLLLLAFATTLPPVLLLLTSGHFYTPWSWLPRILLQFTAGALACAAVRKLTLTDRGRQVAGYTGLFLIVAIVGILYFLDAHPIPDVIDSAGVVDLLFVPLVVTLSVGAGALPALLSTRVMMYGGHISFGVYMVHELVHTAWNWTARQFELTLTDPAGVPIVIGLFAVTIAFAALMYHAVEEPARRWMRRMVDGNKARPSAGKKLHPVDTTDDGPAQVSARAG
;
A
#
# COMPACT_ATOMS: atom_id res chain seq x y z
N MET A 1 -17.31 17.61 5.41
CA MET A 1 -16.63 16.81 4.37
C MET A 1 -15.58 15.95 5.06
N ARG A 2 -15.58 14.62 4.88
CA ARG A 2 -14.53 13.76 5.44
C ARG A 2 -13.34 13.76 4.47
N SER A 3 -12.39 14.67 4.68
CA SER A 3 -11.10 14.68 3.96
C SER A 3 -9.97 14.63 4.99
N GLY A 4 -8.99 13.78 4.78
CA GLY A 4 -7.91 13.55 5.73
C GLY A 4 -7.46 12.09 5.77
N GLU A 5 -6.31 11.86 6.40
CA GLU A 5 -5.69 10.55 6.55
C GLU A 5 -6.44 9.69 7.58
N ILE A 6 -6.78 8.45 7.22
CA ILE A 6 -7.31 7.47 8.17
C ILE A 6 -6.13 6.77 8.82
N LYS A 7 -5.79 7.20 10.03
CA LYS A 7 -4.55 6.82 10.72
C LYS A 7 -4.35 5.30 10.81
N ALA A 8 -5.39 4.56 11.20
CA ALA A 8 -5.32 3.10 11.29
C ALA A 8 -4.97 2.43 9.95
N LEU A 9 -5.49 2.94 8.83
CA LEU A 9 -5.16 2.42 7.51
C LEU A 9 -3.75 2.80 7.07
N THR A 10 -3.25 3.99 7.45
CA THR A 10 -1.84 4.32 7.26
C THR A 10 -0.94 3.37 8.03
N GLY A 11 -1.21 3.13 9.31
CA GLY A 11 -0.45 2.16 10.11
C GLY A 11 -0.54 0.73 9.61
N LEU A 12 -1.66 0.33 9.00
CA LEU A 12 -1.80 -0.99 8.38
C LEU A 12 -0.82 -1.19 7.21
N ARG A 13 -0.40 -0.11 6.52
CA ARG A 13 0.52 -0.20 5.38
C ARG A 13 1.89 -0.75 5.77
N ILE A 14 2.41 -0.42 6.97
CA ILE A 14 3.70 -0.99 7.39
C ILE A 14 3.57 -2.46 7.75
N VAL A 15 2.43 -2.89 8.29
CA VAL A 15 2.16 -4.32 8.52
C VAL A 15 2.17 -5.08 7.19
N ALA A 16 1.48 -4.56 6.17
CA ALA A 16 1.48 -5.16 4.83
C ALA A 16 2.88 -5.19 4.20
N ALA A 17 3.66 -4.09 4.29
CA ALA A 17 5.02 -4.04 3.77
C ALA A 17 5.93 -5.06 4.47
N LEU A 18 5.93 -5.09 5.80
CA LEU A 18 6.77 -6.02 6.58
C LEU A 18 6.40 -7.48 6.30
N TRP A 19 5.14 -7.78 6.04
CA TRP A 19 4.70 -9.12 5.67
C TRP A 19 5.32 -9.56 4.33
N VAL A 20 5.41 -8.66 3.35
CA VAL A 20 6.12 -8.91 2.08
C VAL A 20 7.63 -9.04 2.30
N VAL A 21 8.24 -8.21 3.15
CA VAL A 21 9.67 -8.35 3.46
C VAL A 21 9.96 -9.71 4.08
N LEU A 22 9.16 -10.12 5.06
CA LEU A 22 9.27 -11.41 5.72
C LEU A 22 9.08 -12.58 4.75
N PHE A 23 8.20 -12.45 3.75
CA PHE A 23 8.03 -13.42 2.65
C PHE A 23 9.34 -13.61 1.86
N HIS A 24 10.01 -12.52 1.47
CA HIS A 24 11.26 -12.62 0.70
C HIS A 24 12.43 -13.08 1.59
N PHE A 25 12.43 -12.73 2.87
CA PHE A 25 13.48 -13.10 3.82
C PHE A 25 13.33 -14.54 4.35
N ARG A 26 12.30 -15.29 3.95
CA ARG A 26 12.11 -16.69 4.37
C ARG A 26 13.31 -17.60 4.15
N PRO A 27 14.03 -17.57 3.00
CA PRO A 27 15.19 -18.44 2.82
C PRO A 27 16.33 -18.10 3.79
N LEU A 28 16.45 -16.83 4.18
CA LEU A 28 17.42 -16.39 5.19
C LEU A 28 17.01 -16.86 6.58
N LEU A 29 15.71 -16.78 6.89
CA LEU A 29 15.14 -17.29 8.15
C LEU A 29 15.25 -18.82 8.25
N GLU A 30 15.13 -19.55 7.14
CA GLU A 30 15.32 -21.01 7.09
C GLU A 30 16.75 -21.38 7.51
N GLN A 31 17.74 -20.63 7.03
CA GLN A 31 19.14 -20.87 7.38
C GLN A 31 19.49 -20.40 8.79
N ALA A 32 19.02 -19.21 9.19
CA ALA A 32 19.38 -18.58 10.45
C ALA A 32 18.61 -19.10 11.67
N ALA A 33 17.33 -19.44 11.48
CA ALA A 33 16.41 -19.82 12.56
C ALA A 33 15.34 -20.80 12.05
N PRO A 34 15.72 -22.03 11.63
CA PRO A 34 14.80 -22.99 11.00
C PRO A 34 13.57 -23.29 11.86
N GLY A 35 13.73 -23.42 13.18
CA GLY A 35 12.60 -23.65 14.10
C GLY A 35 11.61 -22.48 14.17
N PHE A 36 12.08 -21.24 14.10
CA PHE A 36 11.22 -20.05 14.04
C PHE A 36 10.51 -19.96 12.68
N ARG A 37 11.25 -20.23 11.61
CA ARG A 37 10.75 -20.22 10.24
C ARG A 37 9.68 -21.29 10.02
N SER A 38 9.86 -22.49 10.55
CA SER A 38 8.88 -23.58 10.45
C SER A 38 7.64 -23.28 11.29
N ALA A 39 7.81 -22.80 12.53
CA ALA A 39 6.69 -22.45 13.41
C ALA A 39 5.78 -21.38 12.80
N LEU A 40 6.35 -20.41 12.06
CA LEU A 40 5.60 -19.34 11.39
C LEU A 40 5.36 -19.59 9.91
N ALA A 41 5.62 -20.81 9.41
CA ALA A 41 5.54 -21.11 7.99
C ALA A 41 4.22 -20.70 7.34
N PRO A 42 3.03 -20.95 7.92
CA PRO A 42 1.77 -20.59 7.27
C PRO A 42 1.65 -19.08 7.04
N VAL A 43 2.10 -18.26 7.98
CA VAL A 43 2.06 -16.79 7.88
C VAL A 43 3.15 -16.27 6.95
N LEU A 44 4.36 -16.82 7.02
CA LEU A 44 5.47 -16.39 6.19
C LEU A 44 5.25 -16.79 4.73
N ASN A 45 4.73 -17.99 4.46
CA ASN A 45 4.53 -18.56 3.13
C ASN A 45 3.59 -17.73 2.25
N CYS A 46 2.66 -16.99 2.87
CA CYS A 46 1.63 -16.24 2.16
C CYS A 46 1.82 -14.71 2.19
N GLY A 47 2.95 -14.20 2.69
CA GLY A 47 3.19 -12.74 2.75
C GLY A 47 3.18 -11.96 1.43
N ALA A 48 3.17 -12.64 0.27
CA ALA A 48 2.87 -12.00 -1.02
C ALA A 48 1.47 -11.35 -1.05
N GLN A 49 0.53 -11.85 -0.25
CA GLN A 49 -0.82 -11.27 -0.07
C GLN A 49 -0.80 -9.86 0.55
N GLY A 50 0.34 -9.44 1.12
CA GLY A 50 0.54 -8.04 1.50
C GLY A 50 0.35 -7.09 0.31
N VAL A 51 0.67 -7.52 -0.91
CA VAL A 51 0.46 -6.75 -2.15
C VAL A 51 -1.04 -6.61 -2.47
N ASP A 52 -1.82 -7.68 -2.32
CA ASP A 52 -3.27 -7.68 -2.50
C ASP A 52 -3.96 -6.73 -1.48
N LEU A 53 -3.49 -6.75 -0.23
CA LEU A 53 -3.93 -5.78 0.78
C LEU A 53 -3.57 -4.34 0.38
N PHE A 54 -2.40 -4.08 -0.22
CA PHE A 54 -2.05 -2.77 -0.77
C PHE A 54 -3.00 -2.34 -1.89
N PHE A 55 -3.40 -3.24 -2.79
CA PHE A 55 -4.35 -2.91 -3.86
C PHE A 55 -5.69 -2.45 -3.32
N ILE A 56 -6.24 -3.17 -2.32
CA ILE A 56 -7.49 -2.80 -1.64
C ILE A 56 -7.33 -1.45 -0.92
N LEU A 57 -6.23 -1.27 -0.18
CA LEU A 57 -5.95 -0.02 0.53
C LEU A 57 -5.83 1.18 -0.43
N SER A 58 -5.17 0.99 -1.58
CA SER A 58 -5.02 2.03 -2.59
C SER A 58 -6.37 2.42 -3.19
N GLY A 59 -7.21 1.46 -3.57
CA GLY A 59 -8.58 1.74 -4.02
C GLY A 59 -9.40 2.49 -2.96
N PHE A 60 -9.33 2.04 -1.71
CA PHE A 60 -10.04 2.66 -0.60
C PHE A 60 -9.60 4.10 -0.34
N VAL A 61 -8.29 4.32 -0.16
CA VAL A 61 -7.74 5.64 0.21
C VAL A 61 -7.87 6.64 -0.94
N LEU A 62 -7.75 6.19 -2.20
CA LEU A 62 -7.96 7.08 -3.34
C LEU A 62 -9.42 7.49 -3.49
N THR A 63 -10.36 6.55 -3.36
CA THR A 63 -11.79 6.91 -3.34
C THR A 63 -12.11 7.82 -2.15
N TRP A 64 -11.53 7.60 -0.98
CA TRP A 64 -11.73 8.47 0.19
C TRP A 64 -11.37 9.93 -0.09
N ASN A 65 -10.26 10.15 -0.80
CA ASN A 65 -9.75 11.49 -1.07
C ASN A 65 -10.34 12.15 -2.32
N TYR A 66 -10.74 11.38 -3.34
CA TYR A 66 -11.08 11.92 -4.66
C TYR A 66 -12.54 11.72 -5.09
N LEU A 67 -13.37 10.95 -4.36
CA LEU A 67 -14.75 10.65 -4.78
C LEU A 67 -15.62 11.90 -4.99
N GLU A 68 -15.52 12.91 -4.12
CA GLU A 68 -16.30 14.14 -4.29
C GLU A 68 -15.73 15.07 -5.38
N SER A 69 -14.40 15.15 -5.49
CA SER A 69 -13.74 16.08 -6.40
C SER A 69 -13.73 15.60 -7.85
N MET A 70 -13.73 14.29 -8.08
CA MET A 70 -13.62 13.68 -9.41
C MET A 70 -14.82 12.81 -9.79
N GLY A 71 -15.67 12.40 -8.84
CA GLY A 71 -16.76 11.45 -9.12
C GLY A 71 -17.98 12.04 -9.82
N LYS A 72 -18.22 13.35 -9.69
CA LYS A 72 -19.44 14.01 -10.22
C LYS A 72 -19.44 14.06 -11.76
N THR A 73 -18.40 14.63 -12.33
CA THR A 73 -18.25 14.82 -13.79
C THR A 73 -16.81 14.59 -14.21
N TRP A 74 -16.64 14.11 -15.44
CA TRP A 74 -15.31 13.93 -16.01
C TRP A 74 -14.60 15.28 -16.16
N SER A 75 -13.31 15.32 -15.80
CA SER A 75 -12.46 16.49 -15.94
C SER A 75 -11.03 16.06 -16.25
N ALA A 76 -10.58 16.26 -17.49
CA ALA A 76 -9.22 15.92 -17.91
C ALA A 76 -8.16 16.61 -17.02
N ARG A 77 -8.37 17.89 -16.68
CA ARG A 77 -7.48 18.63 -15.77
C ARG A 77 -7.39 17.98 -14.38
N SER A 78 -8.50 17.53 -13.82
CA SER A 78 -8.53 16.90 -12.49
C SER A 78 -7.88 15.52 -12.54
N THR A 79 -8.12 14.75 -13.61
CA THR A 79 -7.49 13.44 -13.84
C THR A 79 -5.98 13.57 -14.01
N VAL A 80 -5.50 14.48 -14.86
CA VAL A 80 -4.05 14.73 -15.03
C VAL A 80 -3.40 15.18 -13.72
N ARG A 81 -4.05 16.09 -12.97
CA ARG A 81 -3.56 16.48 -11.63
C ARG A 81 -3.51 15.30 -10.67
N PHE A 82 -4.51 14.42 -10.67
CA PHE A 82 -4.52 13.21 -9.87
C PHE A 82 -3.34 12.30 -10.23
N LEU A 83 -3.17 11.98 -11.52
CA LEU A 83 -2.10 11.12 -12.03
C LEU A 83 -0.73 11.68 -11.68
N TRP A 84 -0.54 13.00 -11.84
CA TRP A 84 0.70 13.67 -11.47
C TRP A 84 1.02 13.53 -9.97
N LEU A 85 0.02 13.70 -9.11
CA LEU A 85 0.20 13.52 -7.66
C LEU A 85 0.45 12.06 -7.25
N ARG A 86 -0.05 11.09 -8.03
CA ARG A 86 0.29 9.67 -7.84
C ARG A 86 1.70 9.37 -8.30
N LEU A 87 2.06 9.82 -9.49
CA LEU A 87 3.41 9.70 -10.04
C LEU A 87 4.45 10.30 -9.07
N ALA A 88 4.17 11.48 -8.52
CA ALA A 88 5.02 12.14 -7.53
C ALA A 88 5.22 11.37 -6.21
N ARG A 89 4.35 10.41 -5.91
CA ARG A 89 4.48 9.55 -4.73
C ARG A 89 5.30 8.29 -5.03
N VAL A 90 5.13 7.69 -6.21
CA VAL A 90 5.73 6.37 -6.52
C VAL A 90 7.01 6.46 -7.34
N TRP A 91 7.02 7.33 -8.36
CA TRP A 91 8.06 7.35 -9.39
C TRP A 91 9.46 7.74 -8.89
N PRO A 92 9.65 8.72 -7.98
CA PRO A 92 11.00 9.12 -7.54
C PRO A 92 11.78 8.00 -6.86
N VAL A 93 11.19 7.32 -5.87
CA VAL A 93 11.84 6.21 -5.17
C VAL A 93 11.98 5.01 -6.10
N TYR A 94 10.93 4.71 -6.88
CA TYR A 94 10.96 3.64 -7.87
C TYR A 94 12.15 3.80 -8.83
N LEU A 95 12.38 4.99 -9.36
CA LEU A 95 13.52 5.22 -10.25
C LEU A 95 14.83 4.98 -9.53
N VAL A 96 15.00 5.51 -8.32
CA VAL A 96 16.26 5.30 -7.59
C VAL A 96 16.51 3.83 -7.33
N THR A 97 15.52 3.06 -6.87
CA THR A 97 15.72 1.62 -6.63
C THR A 97 15.94 0.84 -7.92
N MET A 98 15.24 1.19 -9.00
CA MET A 98 15.47 0.61 -10.34
C MET A 98 16.91 0.87 -10.82
N HIS A 99 17.43 2.09 -10.68
CA HIS A 99 18.80 2.40 -11.08
C HIS A 99 19.83 1.73 -10.16
N LEU A 100 19.56 1.62 -8.86
CA LEU A 100 20.41 0.85 -7.95
C LEU A 100 20.44 -0.64 -8.32
N ALA A 101 19.30 -1.22 -8.70
CA ALA A 101 19.24 -2.59 -9.22
C ALA A 101 20.07 -2.74 -10.50
N VAL A 102 19.93 -1.82 -11.46
CA VAL A 102 20.73 -1.80 -12.69
C VAL A 102 22.23 -1.70 -12.37
N LEU A 103 22.62 -0.76 -11.51
CA LEU A 103 24.02 -0.58 -11.10
C LEU A 103 24.56 -1.82 -10.39
N PHE A 104 23.73 -2.48 -9.58
CA PHE A 104 24.10 -3.73 -8.91
C PHE A 104 24.33 -4.85 -9.94
N VAL A 105 23.42 -5.04 -10.89
CA VAL A 105 23.60 -6.02 -11.98
C VAL A 105 24.88 -5.73 -12.75
N VAL A 106 25.09 -4.47 -13.18
CA VAL A 106 26.33 -4.06 -13.88
C VAL A 106 27.56 -4.36 -13.05
N PHE A 107 27.57 -4.02 -11.75
CA PHE A 107 28.67 -4.33 -10.84
C PHE A 107 28.99 -5.83 -10.81
N THR A 108 27.96 -6.68 -10.70
CA THR A 108 28.15 -8.14 -10.65
C THR A 108 28.59 -8.77 -11.97
N LEU A 109 28.47 -8.06 -13.11
CA LEU A 109 29.07 -8.50 -14.38
C LEU A 109 30.60 -8.36 -14.39
N TYR A 110 31.15 -7.47 -13.57
CA TYR A 110 32.60 -7.22 -13.49
C TYR A 110 33.23 -7.81 -12.22
N VAL A 111 32.43 -8.18 -11.22
CA VAL A 111 32.91 -8.63 -9.92
C VAL A 111 32.15 -9.87 -9.46
N GLY A 112 32.89 -10.94 -9.20
CA GLY A 112 32.37 -12.16 -8.59
C GLY A 112 31.47 -12.98 -9.51
N HIS A 113 30.59 -13.78 -8.90
CA HIS A 113 29.64 -14.61 -9.63
C HIS A 113 28.52 -13.75 -10.24
N ILE A 114 28.16 -14.03 -11.49
CA ILE A 114 27.00 -13.44 -12.17
C ILE A 114 25.74 -14.03 -11.52
N PRO A 115 24.91 -13.24 -10.82
CA PRO A 115 23.75 -13.76 -10.11
C PRO A 115 22.59 -14.15 -11.05
N THR A 116 22.59 -13.66 -12.29
CA THR A 116 21.47 -13.77 -13.22
C THR A 116 21.76 -14.74 -14.36
N GLU A 117 21.03 -15.86 -14.40
CA GLU A 117 21.18 -16.90 -15.43
C GLU A 117 20.65 -16.47 -16.82
N ASP A 118 19.80 -15.43 -16.89
CA ASP A 118 19.27 -14.92 -18.16
C ASP A 118 19.44 -13.40 -18.30
N LEU A 119 20.54 -13.00 -18.95
CA LEU A 119 20.81 -11.60 -19.27
C LEU A 119 19.89 -11.04 -20.38
N SER A 120 19.15 -11.89 -21.10
CA SER A 120 18.32 -11.45 -22.24
C SER A 120 17.13 -10.56 -21.80
N SER A 121 16.69 -10.73 -20.55
CA SER A 121 15.64 -9.92 -19.92
C SER A 121 16.09 -8.48 -19.61
N TYR A 122 17.41 -8.23 -19.56
CA TYR A 122 18.04 -6.95 -19.24
C TYR A 122 18.45 -6.17 -20.49
N ASN A 123 17.46 -5.76 -21.27
CA ASN A 123 17.66 -5.02 -22.52
C ASN A 123 17.09 -3.60 -22.48
N ALA A 124 17.44 -2.79 -23.50
CA ALA A 124 17.00 -1.39 -23.61
C ALA A 124 15.47 -1.25 -23.65
N ILE A 125 14.74 -2.21 -24.24
CA ILE A 125 13.28 -2.18 -24.28
C ILE A 125 12.71 -2.39 -22.88
N SER A 126 13.23 -3.34 -22.11
CA SER A 126 12.86 -3.57 -20.71
C SER A 126 13.11 -2.32 -19.86
N TYR A 127 14.26 -1.68 -20.03
CA TYR A 127 14.59 -0.41 -19.36
C TYR A 127 13.59 0.71 -19.68
N VAL A 128 13.30 0.94 -20.97
CA VAL A 128 12.33 1.96 -21.39
C VAL A 128 10.94 1.66 -20.83
N ARG A 129 10.48 0.40 -20.89
CA ARG A 129 9.19 0.00 -20.30
C ARG A 129 9.13 0.30 -18.80
N GLN A 130 10.23 0.08 -18.08
CA GLN A 130 10.32 0.36 -16.65
C GLN A 130 10.35 1.86 -16.34
N LEU A 131 10.97 2.71 -17.17
CA LEU A 131 10.88 4.16 -17.00
C LEU A 131 9.43 4.67 -17.03
N PHE A 132 8.59 4.02 -17.84
CA PHE A 132 7.16 4.35 -17.98
C PHE A 132 6.22 3.53 -17.08
N LEU A 133 6.74 2.64 -16.22
CA LEU A 133 5.96 1.76 -15.34
C LEU A 133 5.00 0.82 -16.10
N VAL A 134 5.34 0.40 -17.33
CA VAL A 134 4.49 -0.44 -18.19
C VAL A 134 5.04 -1.84 -18.44
N GLN A 135 6.12 -2.21 -17.75
CA GLN A 135 6.84 -3.46 -18.00
C GLN A 135 6.00 -4.72 -17.83
N LEU A 136 5.06 -4.73 -16.86
CA LEU A 136 4.23 -5.89 -16.59
C LEU A 136 3.10 -6.06 -17.61
N TRP A 137 2.67 -4.99 -18.28
CA TRP A 137 1.43 -5.01 -19.09
C TRP A 137 1.54 -5.89 -20.34
N PHE A 138 2.76 -6.24 -20.71
CA PHE A 138 3.07 -7.07 -21.87
C PHE A 138 3.54 -8.48 -21.48
N GLN A 139 3.46 -8.83 -20.19
CA GLN A 139 3.97 -10.09 -19.67
C GLN A 139 2.85 -10.89 -18.95
N PRO A 140 2.70 -12.18 -19.25
CA PRO A 140 1.75 -13.04 -18.53
C PRO A 140 2.16 -13.25 -17.06
N PHE A 141 3.45 -13.17 -16.78
CA PHE A 141 4.07 -13.46 -15.50
C PHE A 141 4.85 -12.24 -15.01
N PHE A 142 4.94 -12.06 -13.69
CA PHE A 142 5.69 -10.94 -13.11
C PHE A 142 7.17 -11.28 -12.87
N ASP A 143 7.54 -12.56 -12.86
CA ASP A 143 8.93 -12.99 -12.73
C ASP A 143 9.78 -12.44 -13.87
N GLY A 144 10.96 -11.90 -13.55
CA GLY A 144 11.86 -11.30 -14.53
C GLY A 144 11.32 -10.04 -15.24
N SER A 145 10.12 -9.56 -14.89
CA SER A 145 9.52 -8.38 -15.54
C SER A 145 10.21 -7.07 -15.17
N SER A 146 10.94 -7.02 -14.05
CA SER A 146 11.49 -5.81 -13.45
C SER A 146 12.96 -5.99 -13.05
N TRP A 147 13.77 -4.92 -13.12
CA TRP A 147 15.16 -4.94 -12.63
C TRP A 147 15.21 -5.10 -11.11
N ASP A 148 14.29 -4.41 -10.43
CA ASP A 148 14.01 -4.54 -9.01
C ASP A 148 12.77 -5.43 -8.86
N GLY A 149 12.93 -6.61 -8.26
CA GLY A 149 11.92 -7.68 -8.27
C GLY A 149 10.51 -7.21 -7.90
N PRO A 150 10.28 -6.55 -6.75
CA PRO A 150 8.95 -6.10 -6.31
C PRO A 150 8.31 -5.03 -7.19
N ALA A 151 9.07 -4.42 -8.11
CA ALA A 151 8.63 -3.27 -8.88
C ALA A 151 7.52 -3.60 -9.92
N TRP A 152 7.28 -4.89 -10.20
CA TRP A 152 6.16 -5.36 -11.01
C TRP A 152 4.82 -4.86 -10.47
N SER A 153 4.65 -4.84 -9.15
CA SER A 153 3.39 -4.44 -8.51
C SER A 153 3.10 -2.96 -8.72
N ILE A 154 4.14 -2.13 -8.85
CA ILE A 154 4.00 -0.69 -9.12
C ILE A 154 3.57 -0.45 -10.56
N SER A 155 4.02 -1.29 -11.51
CA SER A 155 3.50 -1.29 -12.89
C SER A 155 2.02 -1.69 -12.93
N ALA A 156 1.61 -2.71 -12.17
CA ALA A 156 0.21 -3.08 -12.02
C ALA A 156 -0.61 -1.93 -11.41
N GLU A 157 -0.11 -1.32 -10.34
CA GLU A 157 -0.79 -0.23 -9.65
C GLU A 157 -0.92 1.03 -10.52
N TRP A 158 0.09 1.31 -11.36
CA TRP A 158 0.04 2.40 -12.33
C TRP A 158 -1.10 2.21 -13.33
N LEU A 159 -1.36 0.99 -13.80
CA LEU A 159 -2.54 0.68 -14.62
C LEU A 159 -3.84 1.01 -13.88
N ALA A 160 -3.97 0.60 -12.62
CA ALA A 160 -5.15 0.93 -11.81
C ALA A 160 -5.34 2.44 -11.64
N TYR A 161 -4.26 3.21 -11.46
CA TYR A 161 -4.34 4.66 -11.38
C TYR A 161 -4.80 5.31 -12.68
N LEU A 162 -4.34 4.83 -13.84
CA LEU A 162 -4.81 5.33 -15.14
C LEU A 162 -6.31 5.09 -15.35
N LEU A 163 -6.79 3.89 -14.95
CA LEU A 163 -8.20 3.54 -15.03
C LEU A 163 -9.06 4.23 -13.96
N PHE A 164 -8.45 4.67 -12.85
CA PHE A 164 -9.16 5.27 -11.72
C PHE A 164 -10.00 6.49 -12.10
N GLY A 165 -9.53 7.30 -13.05
CA GLY A 165 -10.26 8.49 -13.50
C GLY A 165 -11.66 8.16 -14.05
N VAL A 166 -11.82 7.01 -14.71
CA VAL A 166 -13.11 6.52 -15.20
C VAL A 166 -13.83 5.74 -14.09
N LEU A 167 -13.10 4.87 -13.39
CA LEU A 167 -13.66 4.07 -12.29
C LEU A 167 -14.35 4.94 -11.25
N ILE A 168 -13.76 6.07 -10.85
CA ILE A 168 -14.34 6.94 -9.81
C ILE A 168 -15.69 7.54 -10.21
N LEU A 169 -15.93 7.75 -11.51
CA LEU A 169 -17.21 8.21 -12.05
C LEU A 169 -18.30 7.13 -11.93
N VAL A 170 -17.92 5.87 -12.16
CA VAL A 170 -18.79 4.70 -12.00
C VAL A 170 -19.10 4.50 -10.53
N ILE A 171 -18.08 4.48 -9.67
CA ILE A 171 -18.22 4.35 -8.22
C ILE A 171 -19.12 5.45 -7.65
N PHE A 172 -18.97 6.70 -8.10
CA PHE A 172 -19.85 7.78 -7.68
C PHE A 172 -21.31 7.53 -8.06
N ARG A 173 -21.61 7.15 -9.31
CA ARG A 173 -22.98 6.87 -9.78
C ARG A 173 -23.61 5.71 -9.04
N VAL A 174 -22.88 4.59 -8.94
CA VAL A 174 -23.32 3.40 -8.18
C VAL A 174 -23.57 3.79 -6.73
N ALA A 175 -22.66 4.55 -6.11
CA ALA A 175 -22.85 5.02 -4.75
C ALA A 175 -24.09 5.90 -4.59
N GLN A 176 -24.49 6.73 -5.55
CA GLN A 176 -25.71 7.55 -5.40
C GLN A 176 -26.98 6.68 -5.29
N VAL A 177 -27.08 5.62 -6.09
CA VAL A 177 -28.31 4.81 -6.20
C VAL A 177 -28.34 3.59 -5.27
N THR A 178 -27.20 3.20 -4.69
CA THR A 178 -27.10 2.00 -3.84
C THR A 178 -27.00 2.33 -2.35
N ARG A 179 -27.49 1.41 -1.51
CA ARG A 179 -27.34 1.49 -0.05
C ARG A 179 -25.97 0.95 0.38
N ALA A 180 -25.50 1.38 1.55
CA ALA A 180 -24.20 0.96 2.09
C ALA A 180 -24.04 -0.58 2.14
N ARG A 181 -25.07 -1.32 2.55
CA ARG A 181 -25.05 -2.79 2.57
C ARG A 181 -24.79 -3.41 1.18
N SER A 182 -25.40 -2.85 0.14
CA SER A 182 -25.26 -3.35 -1.23
C SER A 182 -23.88 -3.03 -1.78
N LEU A 183 -23.31 -1.88 -1.42
CA LEU A 183 -21.93 -1.52 -1.75
C LEU A 183 -20.92 -2.44 -1.06
N LEU A 184 -21.15 -2.82 0.20
CA LEU A 184 -20.30 -3.79 0.91
C LEU A 184 -20.39 -5.18 0.27
N LEU A 185 -21.60 -5.63 -0.09
CA LEU A 185 -21.78 -6.89 -0.81
C LEU A 185 -21.12 -6.86 -2.19
N LEU A 186 -21.22 -5.74 -2.91
CA LEU A 186 -20.54 -5.58 -4.21
C LEU A 186 -19.02 -5.55 -4.03
N ALA A 187 -18.50 -4.88 -3.01
CA ALA A 187 -17.08 -4.88 -2.68
C ALA A 187 -16.57 -6.30 -2.38
N PHE A 188 -17.30 -7.08 -1.58
CA PHE A 188 -16.99 -8.48 -1.33
C PHE A 188 -17.11 -9.33 -2.61
N ALA A 189 -18.16 -9.13 -3.42
CA ALA A 189 -18.32 -9.85 -4.67
C ALA A 189 -17.16 -9.59 -5.64
N THR A 190 -16.62 -8.37 -5.67
CA THR A 190 -15.45 -8.04 -6.50
C THR A 190 -14.17 -8.74 -6.05
N THR A 191 -14.05 -9.24 -4.82
CA THR A 191 -12.87 -10.03 -4.42
C THR A 191 -12.98 -11.51 -4.79
N LEU A 192 -14.15 -11.98 -5.21
CA LEU A 192 -14.36 -13.40 -5.53
C LEU A 192 -13.59 -13.86 -6.78
N PRO A 193 -13.54 -13.13 -7.92
CA PRO A 193 -12.97 -13.69 -9.14
C PRO A 193 -11.49 -14.10 -9.05
N PRO A 194 -10.57 -13.33 -8.41
CA PRO A 194 -9.19 -13.80 -8.20
C PRO A 194 -9.11 -15.08 -7.36
N VAL A 195 -9.98 -15.21 -6.35
CA VAL A 195 -10.04 -16.39 -5.48
C VAL A 195 -10.67 -17.57 -6.20
N LEU A 196 -11.69 -17.34 -7.03
CA LEU A 196 -12.25 -18.37 -7.90
C LEU A 196 -11.20 -18.86 -8.91
N LEU A 197 -10.42 -17.95 -9.51
CA LEU A 197 -9.32 -18.31 -10.40
C LEU A 197 -8.31 -19.22 -9.68
N LEU A 198 -7.91 -18.87 -8.46
CA LEU A 198 -7.09 -19.72 -7.59
C LEU A 198 -7.73 -21.11 -7.41
N LEU A 199 -8.98 -21.16 -6.95
CA LEU A 199 -9.65 -22.42 -6.63
C LEU A 199 -9.87 -23.30 -7.87
N THR A 200 -10.09 -22.71 -9.05
CA THR A 200 -10.29 -23.46 -10.30
C THR A 200 -8.99 -23.89 -10.98
N SER A 201 -7.91 -23.13 -10.79
CA SER A 201 -6.62 -23.43 -11.42
C SER A 201 -5.67 -24.19 -10.52
N GLY A 202 -5.93 -24.23 -9.21
CA GLY A 202 -5.05 -24.82 -8.21
C GLY A 202 -3.86 -23.93 -7.82
N HIS A 203 -3.67 -22.81 -8.53
CA HIS A 203 -2.49 -21.96 -8.39
C HIS A 203 -2.88 -20.50 -8.17
N PHE A 204 -2.26 -19.84 -7.19
CA PHE A 204 -2.44 -18.41 -7.00
C PHE A 204 -1.71 -17.61 -8.08
N TYR A 205 -0.66 -18.22 -8.64
CA TYR A 205 0.16 -17.65 -9.67
C TYR A 205 -0.05 -18.35 -11.02
N THR A 206 -0.86 -17.74 -11.87
CA THR A 206 -1.16 -18.21 -13.24
C THR A 206 -0.97 -17.09 -14.27
N PRO A 207 -0.85 -17.39 -15.58
CA PRO A 207 -0.75 -16.37 -16.61
C PRO A 207 -1.84 -15.30 -16.46
N TRP A 208 -1.42 -14.04 -16.39
CA TRP A 208 -2.27 -12.86 -16.25
C TRP A 208 -3.08 -12.77 -14.95
N SER A 209 -2.86 -13.66 -13.98
CA SER A 209 -3.53 -13.63 -12.66
C SER A 209 -3.35 -12.30 -11.90
N TRP A 210 -2.25 -11.59 -12.17
CA TRP A 210 -1.98 -10.27 -11.60
C TRP A 210 -3.05 -9.23 -11.98
N LEU A 211 -3.65 -9.33 -13.17
CA LEU A 211 -4.61 -8.35 -13.72
C LEU A 211 -5.96 -8.35 -12.98
N PRO A 212 -6.67 -9.49 -12.82
CA PRO A 212 -7.88 -9.51 -12.00
C PRO A 212 -7.58 -9.21 -10.53
N ARG A 213 -6.42 -9.62 -9.99
CA ARG A 213 -6.00 -9.27 -8.63
C ARG A 213 -5.95 -7.75 -8.44
N ILE A 214 -5.17 -7.02 -9.24
CA ILE A 214 -5.10 -5.56 -9.11
C ILE A 214 -6.45 -4.90 -9.39
N LEU A 215 -7.09 -5.16 -10.54
CA LEU A 215 -8.25 -4.38 -10.96
C LEU A 215 -9.45 -4.60 -10.05
N LEU A 216 -9.69 -5.85 -9.64
CA LEU A 216 -10.89 -6.19 -8.88
C LEU A 216 -10.72 -5.90 -7.39
N GLN A 217 -9.54 -6.15 -6.81
CA GLN A 217 -9.30 -5.81 -5.41
C GLN A 217 -9.18 -4.30 -5.19
N PHE A 218 -8.57 -3.57 -6.13
CA PHE A 218 -8.58 -2.10 -6.10
C PHE A 218 -10.02 -1.57 -6.20
N THR A 219 -10.84 -2.13 -7.09
CA THR A 219 -12.26 -1.77 -7.20
C THR A 219 -13.03 -2.13 -5.92
N ALA A 220 -12.73 -3.26 -5.29
CA ALA A 220 -13.32 -3.66 -4.01
C ALA A 220 -13.03 -2.64 -2.92
N GLY A 221 -11.79 -2.16 -2.82
CA GLY A 221 -11.41 -1.07 -1.92
C GLY A 221 -12.20 0.23 -2.19
N ALA A 222 -12.35 0.60 -3.46
CA ALA A 222 -13.11 1.78 -3.86
C ALA A 222 -14.60 1.69 -3.48
N LEU A 223 -15.24 0.55 -3.73
CA LEU A 223 -16.62 0.27 -3.34
C LEU A 223 -16.81 0.24 -1.82
N ALA A 224 -15.89 -0.39 -1.11
CA ALA A 224 -15.87 -0.44 0.35
C ALA A 224 -15.78 0.97 0.95
N CYS A 225 -14.92 1.84 0.40
CA CYS A 225 -14.85 3.24 0.81
C CYS A 225 -16.17 3.97 0.54
N ALA A 226 -16.78 3.79 -0.63
CA ALA A 226 -18.07 4.40 -0.94
C ALA A 226 -19.16 3.98 0.05
N ALA A 227 -19.17 2.71 0.48
CA ALA A 227 -20.05 2.22 1.53
C ALA A 227 -19.76 2.91 2.88
N VAL A 228 -18.51 2.93 3.31
CA VAL A 228 -18.07 3.53 4.59
C VAL A 228 -18.46 5.00 4.69
N ARG A 229 -18.38 5.75 3.59
CA ARG A 229 -18.80 7.16 3.55
C ARG A 229 -20.30 7.35 3.83
N LYS A 230 -21.13 6.33 3.62
CA LYS A 230 -22.56 6.33 3.94
C LYS A 230 -22.89 5.81 5.34
N LEU A 231 -21.93 5.20 6.03
CA LEU A 231 -22.15 4.66 7.36
C LEU A 231 -22.14 5.75 8.42
N THR A 232 -23.21 5.77 9.23
CA THR A 232 -23.32 6.53 10.47
C THR A 232 -23.35 5.52 11.62
N LEU A 233 -22.21 5.37 12.30
CA LEU A 233 -22.06 4.41 13.39
C LEU A 233 -22.09 5.11 14.74
N THR A 234 -22.85 4.55 15.67
CA THR A 234 -22.80 4.89 17.09
C THR A 234 -21.45 4.52 17.68
N ASP A 235 -21.13 5.03 18.87
CA ASP A 235 -19.88 4.72 19.56
C ASP A 235 -19.72 3.22 19.82
N ARG A 236 -20.83 2.57 20.22
CA ARG A 236 -20.91 1.10 20.32
C ARG A 236 -20.64 0.43 18.97
N GLY A 237 -21.22 0.93 17.87
CA GLY A 237 -20.97 0.40 16.53
C GLY A 237 -19.50 0.50 16.12
N ARG A 238 -18.81 1.59 16.49
CA ARG A 238 -17.36 1.73 16.25
C ARG A 238 -16.53 0.79 17.11
N GLN A 239 -16.90 0.57 18.37
CA GLN A 239 -16.24 -0.43 19.24
C GLN A 239 -16.41 -1.85 18.68
N VAL A 240 -17.64 -2.21 18.29
CA VAL A 240 -17.92 -3.51 17.63
C VAL A 240 -17.05 -3.68 16.39
N ALA A 241 -16.97 -2.66 15.52
CA ALA A 241 -16.09 -2.71 14.36
C ALA A 241 -14.61 -2.91 14.74
N GLY A 242 -14.14 -2.28 15.84
CA GLY A 242 -12.79 -2.51 16.36
C GLY A 242 -12.54 -3.96 16.79
N TYR A 243 -13.49 -4.56 17.53
CA TYR A 243 -13.42 -5.98 17.92
C TYR A 243 -13.53 -6.92 16.72
N THR A 244 -14.41 -6.61 15.75
CA THR A 244 -14.50 -7.37 14.50
C THR A 244 -13.19 -7.30 13.72
N GLY A 245 -12.52 -6.14 13.67
CA GLY A 245 -11.20 -6.00 13.05
C GLY A 245 -10.15 -6.91 13.71
N LEU A 246 -10.12 -6.97 15.04
CA LEU A 246 -9.23 -7.88 15.76
C LEU A 246 -9.57 -9.35 15.50
N PHE A 247 -10.85 -9.70 15.55
CA PHE A 247 -11.33 -11.03 15.22
C PHE A 247 -10.93 -11.43 13.80
N LEU A 248 -11.03 -10.53 12.82
CA LEU A 248 -10.63 -10.80 11.44
C LEU A 248 -9.13 -11.07 11.31
N ILE A 249 -8.27 -10.35 12.05
CA ILE A 249 -6.83 -10.66 12.06
C ILE A 249 -6.58 -12.06 12.64
N VAL A 250 -7.22 -12.38 13.77
CA VAL A 250 -7.10 -13.71 14.38
C VAL A 250 -7.64 -14.80 13.46
N ALA A 251 -8.75 -14.54 12.77
CA ALA A 251 -9.36 -15.45 11.81
C ALA A 251 -8.46 -15.66 10.59
N ILE A 252 -7.84 -14.62 10.04
CA ILE A 252 -6.86 -14.74 8.95
C ILE A 252 -5.72 -15.66 9.38
N VAL A 253 -5.10 -15.40 10.53
CA VAL A 253 -4.02 -16.27 11.04
C VAL A 253 -4.52 -17.69 11.27
N GLY A 254 -5.66 -17.87 11.95
CA GLY A 254 -6.24 -19.19 12.19
C GLY A 254 -6.54 -19.98 10.91
N ILE A 255 -7.06 -19.31 9.88
CA ILE A 255 -7.34 -19.92 8.58
C ILE A 255 -6.03 -20.32 7.89
N LEU A 256 -4.98 -19.51 7.95
CA LEU A 256 -3.68 -19.87 7.38
C LEU A 256 -3.12 -21.16 8.00
N TYR A 257 -3.12 -21.27 9.33
CA TYR A 257 -2.70 -22.51 10.00
C TYR A 257 -3.66 -23.68 9.74
N PHE A 258 -4.95 -23.42 9.64
CA PHE A 258 -5.93 -24.45 9.31
C PHE A 258 -5.71 -25.02 7.91
N LEU A 259 -5.47 -24.16 6.90
CA LEU A 259 -5.23 -24.55 5.52
C LEU A 259 -3.87 -25.22 5.31
N ASP A 260 -2.87 -24.87 6.12
CA ASP A 260 -1.59 -25.59 6.17
C ASP A 260 -1.77 -27.02 6.68
N ALA A 261 -2.56 -27.19 7.75
CA ALA A 261 -2.88 -28.51 8.32
C ALA A 261 -3.90 -29.32 7.48
N HIS A 262 -4.79 -28.63 6.77
CA HIS A 262 -5.86 -29.22 5.94
C HIS A 262 -5.88 -28.54 4.56
N PRO A 263 -4.91 -28.85 3.69
CA PRO A 263 -4.86 -28.28 2.35
C PRO A 263 -6.14 -28.59 1.56
N ILE A 264 -6.59 -27.61 0.78
CA ILE A 264 -7.68 -27.83 -0.17
C ILE A 264 -7.14 -28.76 -1.27
N PRO A 265 -7.80 -29.89 -1.57
CA PRO A 265 -7.37 -30.78 -2.64
C PRO A 265 -7.15 -30.03 -3.94
N ASP A 266 -6.05 -30.33 -4.63
CA ASP A 266 -5.66 -29.73 -5.91
C ASP A 266 -5.37 -28.22 -5.89
N VAL A 267 -5.27 -27.59 -4.72
CA VAL A 267 -4.90 -26.17 -4.58
C VAL A 267 -3.60 -26.02 -3.80
N ILE A 268 -2.52 -25.68 -4.52
CA ILE A 268 -1.16 -25.54 -3.97
C ILE A 268 -1.06 -24.29 -3.07
N ASP A 269 -1.66 -23.18 -3.51
CA ASP A 269 -1.56 -21.89 -2.82
C ASP A 269 -2.84 -21.54 -2.06
N SER A 270 -3.38 -22.50 -1.30
CA SER A 270 -4.69 -22.38 -0.63
C SER A 270 -4.80 -21.16 0.29
N ALA A 271 -3.68 -20.67 0.84
CA ALA A 271 -3.60 -19.45 1.63
C ALA A 271 -4.19 -18.21 0.92
N GLY A 272 -4.17 -18.17 -0.42
CA GLY A 272 -4.76 -17.09 -1.23
C GLY A 272 -6.23 -16.78 -0.92
N VAL A 273 -6.97 -17.72 -0.32
CA VAL A 273 -8.37 -17.54 0.10
C VAL A 273 -8.53 -16.44 1.17
N VAL A 274 -7.50 -16.14 1.97
CA VAL A 274 -7.62 -15.10 3.02
C VAL A 274 -7.77 -13.69 2.45
N ASP A 275 -7.49 -13.47 1.16
CA ASP A 275 -7.73 -12.20 0.46
C ASP A 275 -9.21 -11.74 0.59
N LEU A 276 -10.15 -12.68 0.71
CA LEU A 276 -11.58 -12.39 0.93
C LEU A 276 -11.84 -11.63 2.24
N LEU A 277 -10.93 -11.75 3.22
CA LEU A 277 -11.05 -11.10 4.52
C LEU A 277 -10.42 -9.71 4.57
N PHE A 278 -9.67 -9.31 3.54
CA PHE A 278 -9.02 -7.99 3.53
C PHE A 278 -9.99 -6.83 3.36
N VAL A 279 -11.04 -6.97 2.54
CA VAL A 279 -12.09 -5.93 2.42
C VAL A 279 -12.82 -5.69 3.75
N PRO A 280 -13.40 -6.72 4.42
CA PRO A 280 -14.04 -6.49 5.71
C PRO A 280 -13.03 -6.01 6.78
N LEU A 281 -11.76 -6.43 6.73
CA LEU A 281 -10.71 -5.92 7.61
C LEU A 281 -10.47 -4.42 7.40
N VAL A 282 -10.28 -3.98 6.15
CA VAL A 282 -10.08 -2.55 5.83
C VAL A 282 -11.30 -1.73 6.22
N VAL A 283 -12.53 -2.21 5.96
CA VAL A 283 -13.76 -1.53 6.36
C VAL A 283 -13.82 -1.38 7.89
N THR A 284 -13.62 -2.45 8.64
CA THR A 284 -13.70 -2.45 10.11
C THR A 284 -12.62 -1.57 10.74
N LEU A 285 -11.38 -1.61 10.24
CA LEU A 285 -10.30 -0.73 10.71
C LEU A 285 -10.49 0.74 10.33
N SER A 286 -11.19 1.03 9.23
CA SER A 286 -11.44 2.41 8.80
C SER A 286 -12.45 3.16 9.68
N VAL A 287 -13.38 2.44 10.32
CA VAL A 287 -14.44 3.01 11.16
C VAL A 287 -14.33 2.62 12.63
N GLY A 288 -13.49 1.63 12.94
CA GLY A 288 -13.36 1.00 14.24
C GLY A 288 -12.70 1.90 15.29
N ALA A 289 -13.11 1.71 16.53
CA ALA A 289 -12.49 2.27 17.72
C ALA A 289 -12.09 1.14 18.68
N GLY A 290 -11.05 1.34 19.48
CA GLY A 290 -10.53 0.34 20.42
C GLY A 290 -9.02 0.14 20.29
N ALA A 291 -8.50 -0.90 20.93
CA ALA A 291 -7.06 -1.13 21.08
C ALA A 291 -6.34 -1.30 19.73
N LEU A 292 -6.89 -2.11 18.81
CA LEU A 292 -6.24 -2.37 17.52
C LEU A 292 -6.20 -1.12 16.61
N PRO A 293 -7.31 -0.43 16.31
CA PRO A 293 -7.25 0.85 15.59
C PRO A 293 -6.37 1.90 16.28
N ALA A 294 -6.34 1.94 17.62
CA ALA A 294 -5.48 2.85 18.39
C ALA A 294 -3.99 2.50 18.21
N LEU A 295 -3.62 1.23 18.27
CA LEU A 295 -2.26 0.73 18.05
C LEU A 295 -1.76 1.11 16.65
N LEU A 296 -2.56 0.83 15.62
CA LEU A 296 -2.26 1.20 14.23
C LEU A 296 -2.19 2.72 14.03
N SER A 297 -2.84 3.51 14.89
CA SER A 297 -2.82 4.98 14.83
C SER A 297 -1.70 5.63 15.65
N THR A 298 -0.82 4.84 16.29
CA THR A 298 0.34 5.36 17.02
C THR A 298 1.33 6.05 16.08
N ARG A 299 2.13 6.98 16.60
CA ARG A 299 3.11 7.74 15.79
C ARG A 299 4.12 6.81 15.09
N VAL A 300 4.53 5.73 15.74
CA VAL A 300 5.46 4.74 15.18
C VAL A 300 4.84 4.01 14.00
N MET A 301 3.62 3.48 14.17
CA MET A 301 2.92 2.79 13.08
C MET A 301 2.60 3.72 11.91
N MET A 302 2.22 4.97 12.19
CA MET A 302 1.99 6.00 11.19
C MET A 302 3.26 6.34 10.41
N TYR A 303 4.38 6.56 11.10
CA TYR A 303 5.66 6.81 10.46
C TYR A 303 6.11 5.62 9.61
N GLY A 304 5.98 4.40 10.14
CA GLY A 304 6.16 3.16 9.39
C GLY A 304 5.31 3.15 8.12
N GLY A 305 4.03 3.51 8.22
CA GLY A 305 3.11 3.59 7.08
C GLY A 305 3.50 4.64 6.05
N HIS A 306 4.16 5.72 6.46
CA HIS A 306 4.69 6.74 5.55
C HIS A 306 5.89 6.24 4.76
N ILE A 307 6.80 5.51 5.41
CA ILE A 307 8.00 4.92 4.79
C ILE A 307 7.75 3.55 4.14
N SER A 308 6.55 2.97 4.29
CA SER A 308 6.24 1.60 3.87
C SER A 308 6.51 1.33 2.39
N PHE A 309 6.35 2.36 1.55
CA PHE A 309 6.69 2.28 0.13
C PHE A 309 8.20 2.13 -0.08
N GLY A 310 9.02 2.89 0.64
CA GLY A 310 10.47 2.73 0.65
C GLY A 310 10.88 1.34 1.17
N VAL A 311 10.24 0.84 2.25
CA VAL A 311 10.50 -0.51 2.77
C VAL A 311 10.20 -1.57 1.71
N TYR A 312 9.07 -1.43 1.02
CA TYR A 312 8.68 -2.31 -0.07
C TYR A 312 9.64 -2.25 -1.26
N MET A 313 10.17 -1.09 -1.65
CA MET A 313 11.09 -1.02 -2.79
C MET A 313 12.53 -1.46 -2.43
N VAL A 314 12.96 -1.20 -1.20
CA VAL A 314 14.37 -1.41 -0.80
C VAL A 314 14.68 -2.84 -0.36
N HIS A 315 13.69 -3.57 0.17
CA HIS A 315 13.97 -4.88 0.78
C HIS A 315 14.62 -5.89 -0.18
N GLU A 316 14.19 -5.92 -1.45
CA GLU A 316 14.74 -6.88 -2.41
C GLU A 316 16.15 -6.52 -2.86
N LEU A 317 16.48 -5.23 -2.91
CA LEU A 317 17.88 -4.79 -3.12
C LEU A 317 18.78 -5.31 -1.99
N VAL A 318 18.35 -5.17 -0.74
CA VAL A 318 19.09 -5.66 0.43
C VAL A 318 19.20 -7.18 0.41
N HIS A 319 18.09 -7.86 0.13
CA HIS A 319 18.03 -9.32 0.03
C HIS A 319 18.95 -9.87 -1.07
N THR A 320 18.88 -9.30 -2.27
CA THR A 320 19.70 -9.70 -3.42
C THR A 320 21.18 -9.41 -3.18
N ALA A 321 21.50 -8.24 -2.62
CA ALA A 321 22.88 -7.88 -2.26
C ALA A 321 23.46 -8.85 -1.20
N TRP A 322 22.66 -9.22 -0.20
CA TRP A 322 23.07 -10.23 0.78
C TRP A 322 23.31 -11.59 0.13
N ASN A 323 22.35 -12.09 -0.67
CA ASN A 323 22.48 -13.41 -1.31
C ASN A 323 23.70 -13.49 -2.23
N TRP A 324 23.99 -12.42 -2.98
CA TRP A 324 25.21 -12.33 -3.78
C TRP A 324 26.46 -12.34 -2.89
N THR A 325 26.50 -11.53 -1.82
CA THR A 325 27.63 -11.47 -0.88
C THR A 325 27.87 -12.83 -0.23
N ALA A 326 26.81 -13.48 0.25
CA ALA A 326 26.88 -14.79 0.88
C ALA A 326 27.41 -15.86 -0.07
N ARG A 327 26.97 -15.87 -1.33
CA ARG A 327 27.51 -16.79 -2.35
C ARG A 327 28.96 -16.47 -2.69
N GLN A 328 29.31 -15.19 -2.84
CA GLN A 328 30.64 -14.77 -3.27
C GLN A 328 31.73 -15.07 -2.23
N PHE A 329 31.38 -14.97 -0.94
CA PHE A 329 32.30 -15.20 0.16
C PHE A 329 32.00 -16.49 0.92
N GLU A 330 31.17 -17.37 0.35
CA GLU A 330 30.76 -18.67 0.94
C GLU A 330 30.25 -18.54 2.39
N LEU A 331 29.55 -17.43 2.68
CA LEU A 331 28.98 -17.18 3.99
C LEU A 331 27.73 -18.04 4.19
N THR A 332 27.64 -18.68 5.35
CA THR A 332 26.46 -19.41 5.77
C THR A 332 25.82 -18.71 6.97
N LEU A 333 24.49 -18.80 7.08
CA LEU A 333 23.74 -18.26 8.21
C LEU A 333 23.52 -19.29 9.32
N THR A 334 24.17 -20.46 9.25
CA THR A 334 23.98 -21.58 10.19
C THR A 334 24.64 -21.37 11.55
N ASP A 335 25.55 -20.41 11.66
CA ASP A 335 26.26 -20.06 12.90
C ASP A 335 25.39 -19.21 13.85
N PRO A 336 25.76 -19.07 15.15
CA PRO A 336 25.06 -18.20 16.10
C PRO A 336 24.92 -16.74 15.63
N ALA A 337 25.74 -16.33 14.66
CA ALA A 337 25.69 -15.02 14.00
C ALA A 337 24.52 -14.86 13.02
N GLY A 338 23.89 -15.94 12.56
CA GLY A 338 22.85 -15.92 11.54
C GLY A 338 21.64 -15.06 11.93
N VAL A 339 21.10 -15.25 13.13
CA VAL A 339 19.97 -14.45 13.64
C VAL A 339 20.33 -12.97 13.76
N PRO A 340 21.44 -12.58 14.42
CA PRO A 340 21.91 -11.19 14.40
C PRO A 340 22.06 -10.59 13.00
N ILE A 341 22.60 -11.35 12.03
CA ILE A 341 22.75 -10.89 10.64
C ILE A 341 21.39 -10.61 10.01
N VAL A 342 20.42 -11.53 10.14
CA VAL A 342 19.07 -11.33 9.58
C VAL A 342 18.39 -10.11 10.22
N ILE A 343 18.51 -9.94 11.53
CA ILE A 343 18.02 -8.74 12.23
C ILE A 343 18.72 -7.47 11.69
N GLY A 344 20.03 -7.54 11.46
CA GLY A 344 20.82 -6.49 10.84
C GLY A 344 20.33 -6.12 9.44
N LEU A 345 20.04 -7.11 8.59
CA LEU A 345 19.49 -6.89 7.25
C LEU A 345 18.11 -6.23 7.31
N PHE A 346 17.23 -6.67 8.22
CA PHE A 346 15.96 -5.98 8.49
C PHE A 346 16.17 -4.52 8.90
N ALA A 347 17.11 -4.27 9.82
CA ALA A 347 17.42 -2.92 10.28
C ALA A 347 17.96 -2.04 9.14
N VAL A 348 18.83 -2.59 8.28
CA VAL A 348 19.34 -1.91 7.08
C VAL A 348 18.20 -1.59 6.12
N THR A 349 17.27 -2.52 5.86
CA THR A 349 16.09 -2.26 5.02
C THR A 349 15.27 -1.09 5.56
N ILE A 350 14.96 -1.06 6.86
CA ILE A 350 14.18 0.02 7.47
C ILE A 350 14.94 1.36 7.45
N ALA A 351 16.23 1.34 7.79
CA ALA A 351 17.07 2.54 7.80
C ALA A 351 17.21 3.12 6.39
N PHE A 352 17.44 2.28 5.38
CA PHE A 352 17.55 2.71 3.99
C PHE A 352 16.20 3.19 3.45
N ALA A 353 15.09 2.53 3.79
CA ALA A 353 13.75 3.04 3.48
C ALA A 353 13.47 4.42 4.09
N ALA A 354 13.86 4.64 5.34
CA ALA A 354 13.73 5.93 6.01
C ALA A 354 14.59 7.01 5.33
N LEU A 355 15.82 6.67 4.92
CA LEU A 355 16.69 7.55 4.13
C LEU A 355 16.02 7.91 2.80
N MET A 356 15.53 6.92 2.05
CA MET A 356 14.82 7.13 0.79
C MET A 356 13.60 8.02 0.93
N TYR A 357 12.84 7.85 2.02
CA TYR A 357 11.68 8.68 2.30
C TYR A 357 12.04 10.16 2.49
N HIS A 358 13.03 10.44 3.33
CA HIS A 358 13.42 11.81 3.68
C HIS A 358 14.26 12.51 2.61
N ALA A 359 15.13 11.76 1.92
CA ALA A 359 16.07 12.31 0.94
C ALA A 359 15.49 12.37 -0.48
N VAL A 360 14.60 11.44 -0.85
CA VAL A 360 14.10 11.31 -2.23
C VAL A 360 12.60 11.54 -2.28
N GLU A 361 11.83 10.75 -1.56
CA GLU A 361 10.38 10.69 -1.72
C GLU A 361 9.68 12.00 -1.32
N GLU A 362 9.90 12.47 -0.09
CA GLU A 362 9.24 13.67 0.41
C GLU A 362 9.69 14.95 -0.32
N PRO A 363 10.99 15.17 -0.60
CA PRO A 363 11.45 16.31 -1.40
C PRO A 363 10.84 16.30 -2.81
N ALA A 364 10.90 15.17 -3.52
CA ALA A 364 10.34 15.06 -4.86
C ALA A 364 8.83 15.26 -4.86
N ARG A 365 8.11 14.65 -3.91
CA ARG A 365 6.65 14.82 -3.76
C ARG A 365 6.26 16.27 -3.52
N ARG A 366 7.00 16.99 -2.65
CA ARG A 366 6.77 18.43 -2.40
C ARG A 366 7.04 19.27 -3.65
N TRP A 367 8.14 19.00 -4.33
CA TRP A 367 8.52 19.72 -5.55
C TRP A 367 7.52 19.50 -6.69
N MET A 368 7.20 18.25 -7.03
CA MET A 368 6.25 17.90 -8.09
C MET A 368 4.84 18.43 -7.78
N ARG A 369 4.40 18.40 -6.51
CA ARG A 369 3.11 18.98 -6.11
C ARG A 369 3.03 20.47 -6.43
N ARG A 370 4.11 21.24 -6.16
CA ARG A 370 4.14 22.69 -6.43
C ARG A 370 3.95 23.03 -7.91
N MET A 371 4.37 22.16 -8.83
CA MET A 371 4.21 22.37 -10.27
C MET A 371 2.75 22.44 -10.72
N VAL A 372 1.87 21.67 -10.08
CA VAL A 372 0.45 21.61 -10.45
C VAL A 372 -0.42 22.50 -9.55
N ASP A 373 0.08 22.85 -8.37
CA ASP A 373 -0.60 23.80 -7.47
C ASP A 373 -0.35 25.27 -7.85
N GLY A 374 0.55 25.56 -8.80
CA GLY A 374 0.66 26.81 -9.59
C GLY A 374 0.35 28.11 -8.84
N ASN A 375 1.39 28.73 -8.26
CA ASN A 375 1.45 30.14 -7.86
C ASN A 375 0.20 30.78 -7.22
N LYS A 376 -0.52 30.05 -6.36
CA LYS A 376 -1.51 30.65 -5.46
C LYS A 376 -0.78 31.41 -4.34
N ALA A 377 -0.42 32.65 -4.67
CA ALA A 377 -0.11 33.79 -3.80
C ALA A 377 0.74 33.51 -2.55
N ARG A 378 1.98 34.04 -2.56
CA ARG A 378 2.54 34.67 -1.35
C ARG A 378 1.42 35.55 -0.75
N PRO A 379 1.07 35.43 0.54
CA PRO A 379 0.22 36.43 1.17
C PRO A 379 0.92 37.77 0.98
N SER A 380 0.25 38.74 0.37
CA SER A 380 0.73 40.12 0.35
C SER A 380 0.98 40.53 1.80
N ALA A 381 2.21 40.92 2.10
CA ALA A 381 2.57 41.46 3.39
C ALA A 381 1.69 42.69 3.67
N GLY A 382 0.94 42.61 4.78
CA GLY A 382 0.54 43.75 5.59
C GLY A 382 -0.37 44.81 4.95
N LYS A 383 -1.66 44.53 4.81
CA LYS A 383 -2.66 45.56 5.13
C LYS A 383 -2.97 45.45 6.62
N LYS A 384 -2.45 46.41 7.39
CA LYS A 384 -2.72 46.58 8.83
C LYS A 384 -4.24 46.63 9.04
N LEU A 385 -4.78 45.69 9.82
CA LEU A 385 -6.11 45.80 10.41
C LEU A 385 -5.99 46.65 11.67
N HIS A 386 -6.81 47.71 11.76
CA HIS A 386 -6.98 48.49 12.98
C HIS A 386 -7.65 47.63 14.06
N PRO A 387 -7.25 47.72 15.34
CA PRO A 387 -8.00 47.11 16.43
C PRO A 387 -9.22 47.97 16.76
N VAL A 388 -10.37 47.32 16.87
CA VAL A 388 -11.57 47.89 17.50
C VAL A 388 -11.45 47.61 18.99
N ASP A 389 -11.30 48.66 19.79
CA ASP A 389 -11.37 48.59 21.25
C ASP A 389 -12.81 48.35 21.68
N THR A 390 -13.01 47.30 22.47
CA THR A 390 -14.19 47.12 23.33
C THR A 390 -13.78 47.47 24.75
N THR A 391 -14.33 48.54 25.31
CA THR A 391 -14.48 48.68 26.76
C THR A 391 -15.94 49.01 27.05
N ASP A 392 -16.50 48.15 27.88
CA ASP A 392 -17.83 48.16 28.48
C ASP A 392 -17.63 48.72 29.89
N ASP A 393 -18.33 49.80 30.24
CA ASP A 393 -18.44 50.29 31.62
C ASP A 393 -19.80 50.98 31.80
N GLY A 394 -20.77 50.21 32.31
CA GLY A 394 -21.61 50.54 33.47
C GLY A 394 -22.60 51.73 33.44
N PRO A 395 -23.71 51.65 34.20
CA PRO A 395 -24.98 52.28 33.83
C PRO A 395 -25.26 53.62 34.54
N ALA A 396 -25.97 54.52 33.86
CA ALA A 396 -26.59 55.70 34.49
C ALA A 396 -27.97 56.02 33.88
N GLN A 397 -28.97 55.77 34.73
CA GLN A 397 -30.29 56.37 34.90
C GLN A 397 -30.74 57.58 34.03
N VAL A 398 -32.00 57.45 33.60
CA VAL A 398 -33.13 58.42 33.75
C VAL A 398 -33.37 59.53 32.70
N SER A 399 -34.64 59.60 32.29
CA SER A 399 -35.47 60.76 31.90
C SER A 399 -35.69 61.08 30.41
N ALA A 400 -36.85 60.62 29.93
CA ALA A 400 -37.98 61.42 29.41
C ALA A 400 -37.88 62.29 28.14
N ARG A 401 -38.96 62.13 27.34
CA ARG A 401 -39.67 63.07 26.44
C ARG A 401 -39.20 63.23 24.99
N ALA A 402 -40.09 62.75 24.11
CA ALA A 402 -40.85 63.47 23.08
C ALA A 402 -40.12 64.33 22.04
N GLY A 403 -40.36 63.98 20.78
CA GLY A 403 -40.05 64.72 19.56
C GLY A 403 -40.34 63.84 18.36
#